data_AF-A0A328D2T1-F1
#
_entry.id   AF-A0A328D2T1-F1
#
_cell.length_a   1.000
_cell.length_b   1.000
_cell.length_c   1.000
_cell.angle_alpha   90.00
_cell.angle_beta   90.00
_cell.angle_gamma   90.00
#
_symmetry.space_group_name_H-M   'P 1'
#
loop_
_entity.id
_entity.type
_entity.pdbx_description
1 polymer ?
#
loop_
_entity_poly.entity_id
_entity_poly.type
_entity_poly.pdbx_seq_one_letter_code
_entity_poly.pdbx_strand_id
1 'polypeptide(L)'
;MRAIVQRVASASVEVPTNSPSLSPNLPPLVFVSSSRVNLRSYGNSQVEGRLVSAIGPGLLVLVGLHDSDNDADADYICRKVLNMRLFPNEETGKTWDLSVIQKNHEILLVSQFTLCGILKGNKPDFHLAMPPDKAKPFYAAVVEKFRKTYKHDAVKDGIFGAMMKVNLVNDGPVTMEVDSTQKTK
;
A
#
# COMPACT_ATOMS: atom_id res chain seq x y z
N MET A 1 12.08 -3.76 -6.45
CA MET A 1 10.72 -3.53 -5.94
C MET A 1 10.80 -2.52 -4.82
N ARG A 2 9.91 -1.54 -4.80
CA ARG A 2 9.86 -0.50 -3.77
C ARG A 2 8.56 -0.59 -2.98
N ALA A 3 8.62 -0.26 -1.70
CA ALA A 3 7.44 -0.14 -0.87
C ALA A 3 7.56 1.06 0.09
N ILE A 4 6.48 1.81 0.21
CA ILE A 4 6.28 2.75 1.32
C ILE A 4 5.30 2.12 2.29
N VAL A 5 5.74 1.94 3.52
CA VAL A 5 4.97 1.29 4.61
C VAL A 5 4.60 2.34 5.63
N GLN A 6 3.31 2.49 5.90
CA GLN A 6 2.78 3.42 6.88
C GLN A 6 2.04 2.68 7.98
N ARG A 7 2.32 3.01 9.24
CA ARG A 7 1.57 2.49 10.37
C ARG A 7 0.27 3.26 10.52
N VAL A 8 -0.84 2.54 10.54
CA VAL A 8 -2.19 3.11 10.53
C VAL A 8 -3.04 2.51 11.64
N ALA A 9 -3.88 3.35 12.26
CA ALA A 9 -4.98 2.90 13.11
C ALA A 9 -6.14 2.33 12.29
N SER A 10 -6.29 2.80 11.05
CA SER A 10 -7.22 2.26 10.05
C SER A 10 -6.87 2.79 8.66
N ALA A 11 -7.18 2.04 7.62
CA ALA A 11 -7.11 2.52 6.23
C ALA A 11 -8.20 1.88 5.36
N SER A 12 -8.64 2.57 4.32
CA SER A 12 -9.62 2.07 3.35
C SER A 12 -9.34 2.55 1.94
N VAL A 13 -9.85 1.80 0.97
CA VAL A 13 -9.82 2.13 -0.45
C VAL A 13 -11.23 2.24 -0.97
N GLU A 14 -11.50 3.33 -1.68
CA GLU A 14 -12.76 3.60 -2.36
C GLU A 14 -12.50 3.87 -3.85
N VAL A 15 -13.43 3.43 -4.70
CA VAL A 15 -13.41 3.75 -6.13
C VAL A 15 -14.61 4.65 -6.45
N PRO A 16 -14.44 5.77 -7.18
CA PRO A 16 -15.55 6.64 -7.53
C PRO A 16 -16.61 5.90 -8.36
N THR A 17 -17.90 6.05 -8.03
CA THR A 17 -19.01 5.37 -8.73
C THR A 17 -19.17 5.79 -10.19
N ASN A 18 -18.70 7.00 -10.56
CA ASN A 18 -18.75 7.56 -11.92
C ASN A 18 -17.38 7.65 -12.59
N SER A 19 -16.52 6.64 -12.42
CA SER A 19 -15.23 6.60 -13.12
C SER A 19 -15.45 6.21 -14.59
N PRO A 20 -15.21 7.09 -15.59
CA PRO A 20 -15.12 6.62 -16.96
C PRO A 20 -14.00 5.57 -17.01
N SER A 21 -14.22 4.46 -17.72
CA SER A 21 -13.16 3.49 -17.99
C SER A 21 -11.97 4.24 -18.56
N LEU A 22 -10.91 4.41 -17.75
CA LEU A 22 -9.69 5.08 -18.18
C LEU A 22 -9.11 4.33 -19.37
N SER A 23 -8.58 5.08 -20.33
CA SER A 23 -7.92 4.51 -21.51
C SER A 23 -6.84 3.50 -21.07
N PRO A 24 -6.65 2.39 -21.82
CA PRO A 24 -5.75 1.30 -21.43
C PRO A 24 -4.27 1.71 -21.30
N ASN A 25 -3.91 2.93 -21.72
CA ASN A 25 -2.53 3.36 -21.93
C ASN A 25 -1.94 4.21 -20.79
N LEU A 26 -2.69 4.54 -19.73
CA LEU A 26 -2.10 5.11 -18.51
C LEU A 26 -2.57 4.33 -17.28
N PRO A 27 -1.65 3.92 -16.40
CA PRO A 27 -2.05 3.44 -15.08
C PRO A 27 -2.75 4.58 -14.34
N PRO A 28 -3.84 4.30 -13.61
CA PRO A 28 -4.56 5.30 -12.85
C PRO A 28 -3.65 5.95 -11.78
N LEU A 29 -3.90 7.22 -11.49
CA LEU A 29 -3.34 7.84 -10.30
C LEU A 29 -4.12 7.39 -9.06
N VAL A 30 -3.38 7.03 -8.01
CA VAL A 30 -3.92 6.83 -6.66
C VAL A 30 -3.85 8.16 -5.92
N PHE A 31 -4.98 8.63 -5.40
CA PHE A 31 -5.02 9.80 -4.53
C PHE A 31 -5.07 9.32 -3.08
N VAL A 32 -4.01 9.60 -2.33
CA VAL A 32 -3.94 9.33 -0.90
C VAL A 32 -4.39 10.57 -0.14
N SER A 33 -5.52 10.46 0.59
CA SER A 33 -6.03 11.52 1.45
C SER A 33 -5.76 11.15 2.91
N SER A 34 -4.88 11.91 3.56
CA SER A 34 -4.68 11.82 5.00
C SER A 34 -5.75 12.63 5.71
N SER A 35 -6.78 11.95 6.21
CA SER A 35 -7.92 12.58 6.87
C SER A 35 -7.74 12.46 8.39
N ARG A 36 -7.53 13.58 9.09
CA ARG A 36 -7.81 13.65 10.54
C ARG A 36 -9.33 13.73 10.73
N VAL A 37 -10.04 12.62 10.58
CA VAL A 37 -11.49 12.62 10.74
C VAL A 37 -11.85 11.87 12.01
N ASN A 38 -12.14 12.66 13.05
CA ASN A 38 -13.18 12.29 14.01
C ASN A 38 -14.45 12.07 13.18
N LEU A 39 -15.06 10.88 13.26
CA LEU A 39 -16.38 10.61 12.70
C LEU A 39 -17.41 11.57 13.33
N ARG A 40 -17.53 12.77 12.77
CA ARG A 40 -18.70 13.63 12.93
C ARG A 40 -19.21 13.92 11.53
N SER A 41 -20.35 13.30 11.24
CA SER A 41 -21.21 13.62 10.11
C SER A 41 -21.37 15.14 10.00
N TYR A 42 -20.84 15.72 8.93
CA TYR A 42 -21.23 17.04 8.43
C TYR A 42 -21.53 16.91 6.94
N GLY A 43 -22.67 17.48 6.58
CA GLY A 43 -23.41 17.17 5.37
C GLY A 43 -22.75 17.61 4.07
N ASN A 44 -23.04 16.79 3.06
CA ASN A 44 -23.44 17.16 1.70
C ASN A 44 -22.36 17.68 0.74
N SER A 45 -21.62 16.74 0.17
CA SER A 45 -21.34 16.64 -1.27
C SER A 45 -20.85 15.22 -1.54
N GLN A 46 -21.77 14.26 -1.63
CA GLN A 46 -21.46 12.87 -1.91
C GLN A 46 -20.89 12.73 -3.33
N VAL A 47 -19.57 12.73 -3.45
CA VAL A 47 -18.94 11.89 -4.48
C VAL A 47 -19.09 10.47 -3.96
N GLU A 48 -20.19 9.79 -4.30
CA GLU A 48 -20.39 8.40 -3.90
C GLU A 48 -19.18 7.57 -4.37
N GLY A 49 -18.43 7.03 -3.41
CA GLY A 49 -17.37 6.07 -3.66
C GLY A 49 -17.85 4.70 -3.20
N ARG A 50 -17.61 3.66 -4.00
CA ARG A 50 -17.84 2.29 -3.54
C ARG A 50 -16.64 1.85 -2.71
N LEU A 51 -16.87 1.52 -1.44
CA LEU A 51 -15.86 0.89 -0.59
C LEU A 51 -15.42 -0.42 -1.21
N VAL A 52 -14.11 -0.55 -1.46
CA VAL A 52 -13.49 -1.77 -2.00
C VAL A 52 -12.98 -2.63 -0.86
N SER A 53 -12.21 -2.02 0.03
CA SER A 53 -11.56 -2.70 1.13
C SER A 53 -11.27 -1.74 2.27
N ALA A 54 -11.19 -2.28 3.49
CA ALA A 54 -10.82 -1.56 4.69
C ALA A 54 -10.07 -2.48 5.64
N ILE A 55 -9.19 -1.87 6.43
CA ILE A 55 -8.48 -2.49 7.55
C ILE A 55 -8.62 -1.62 8.80
N GLY A 56 -8.60 -2.28 9.96
CA GLY A 56 -8.36 -1.66 11.26
C GLY A 56 -6.86 -1.39 11.49
N PRO A 57 -6.37 -1.53 12.74
CA PRO A 57 -4.98 -1.29 13.06
C PRO A 57 -4.03 -2.17 12.25
N GLY A 58 -2.96 -1.58 11.71
CA GLY A 58 -2.02 -2.32 10.88
C GLY A 58 -1.15 -1.46 9.98
N LEU A 59 -0.91 -1.95 8.77
CA LEU A 59 -0.01 -1.34 7.80
C LEU A 59 -0.72 -1.03 6.49
N LEU A 60 -0.65 0.23 6.04
CA LEU A 60 -0.88 0.58 4.64
C LEU A 60 0.45 0.47 3.89
N VAL A 61 0.46 -0.26 2.78
CA VAL A 61 1.67 -0.52 2.01
C VAL A 61 1.45 -0.15 0.56
N LEU A 62 2.10 0.93 0.13
CA LEU A 62 2.15 1.34 -1.28
C LEU A 62 3.27 0.55 -1.97
N VAL A 63 2.93 -0.23 -2.99
CA VAL A 63 3.87 -1.14 -3.67
C VAL A 63 4.19 -0.63 -5.08
N GLY A 64 5.45 -0.31 -5.32
CA GLY A 64 6.00 0.07 -6.62
C GLY A 64 6.75 -1.11 -7.26
N LEU A 65 6.33 -1.48 -8.47
CA LEU A 65 6.93 -2.54 -9.26
C LEU A 65 7.83 -1.93 -10.32
N HIS A 66 9.13 -2.26 -10.28
CA HIS A 66 10.11 -1.88 -11.28
C HIS A 66 10.14 -2.92 -12.42
N ASP A 67 10.44 -2.53 -13.65
CA ASP A 67 10.40 -3.44 -14.82
C ASP A 67 11.36 -4.64 -14.69
N SER A 68 12.45 -4.49 -13.94
CA SER A 68 13.42 -5.55 -13.65
C SER A 68 13.09 -6.43 -12.44
N ASP A 69 11.95 -6.19 -11.76
CA ASP A 69 11.59 -6.95 -10.57
C ASP A 69 11.28 -8.41 -10.89
N ASN A 70 11.70 -9.29 -9.98
CA ASN A 70 11.44 -10.72 -10.05
C ASN A 70 10.89 -11.26 -8.72
N ASP A 71 10.60 -12.56 -8.66
CA ASP A 71 9.98 -13.17 -7.48
C ASP A 71 10.81 -13.03 -6.19
N ALA A 72 12.15 -12.99 -6.30
CA ALA A 72 13.01 -12.80 -5.14
C ALA A 72 12.89 -11.38 -4.54
N ASP A 73 12.55 -10.38 -5.36
CA ASP A 73 12.24 -9.03 -4.88
C ASP A 73 10.91 -9.01 -4.11
N ALA A 74 9.91 -9.72 -4.64
CA ALA A 74 8.61 -9.89 -3.98
C ALA A 74 8.74 -10.62 -2.64
N ASP A 75 9.54 -11.70 -2.59
CA ASP A 75 9.87 -12.42 -1.35
C ASP A 75 10.53 -11.52 -0.32
N TYR A 76 11.51 -10.72 -0.76
CA TYR A 76 12.21 -9.81 0.11
C TYR A 76 11.27 -8.77 0.73
N ILE A 77 10.45 -8.10 -0.10
CA ILE A 77 9.49 -7.10 0.37
C ILE A 77 8.46 -7.73 1.31
N CYS A 78 7.87 -8.87 0.94
CA CYS A 78 6.90 -9.59 1.78
C CYS A 78 7.49 -9.88 3.17
N ARG A 79 8.66 -10.53 3.21
CA ARG A 79 9.33 -10.87 4.48
C ARG A 79 9.69 -9.62 5.28
N LYS A 80 10.21 -8.57 4.64
CA LYS A 80 10.62 -7.35 5.35
C LYS A 80 9.41 -6.65 5.96
N VAL A 81 8.36 -6.41 5.18
CA VAL A 81 7.13 -5.75 5.65
C VAL A 81 6.50 -6.50 6.82
N LEU A 82 6.35 -7.82 6.70
CA LEU A 82 5.73 -8.65 7.74
C LEU A 82 6.51 -8.71 9.05
N ASN A 83 7.83 -8.56 9.01
CA ASN A 83 8.70 -8.70 10.18
C ASN A 83 9.26 -7.37 10.71
N MET A 84 8.99 -6.24 10.06
CA MET A 84 9.39 -4.93 10.59
C MET A 84 8.72 -4.67 11.93
N ARG A 85 9.53 -4.32 12.94
CA ARG A 85 9.10 -4.11 14.32
C ARG A 85 8.62 -2.68 14.52
N LEU A 86 7.46 -2.35 13.96
CA LEU A 86 6.92 -0.98 13.91
C LEU A 86 5.95 -0.66 15.05
N PHE A 87 5.61 -1.64 15.89
CA PHE A 87 4.62 -1.49 16.95
C PHE A 87 5.28 -1.53 18.32
N PRO A 88 4.78 -0.72 19.29
CA PRO A 88 5.25 -0.77 20.66
C PRO A 88 4.80 -2.06 21.33
N ASN A 89 5.58 -2.49 22.30
CA ASN A 89 5.24 -3.54 23.24
C ASN A 89 4.87 -2.90 24.58
N GLU A 90 3.58 -2.92 24.90
CA GLU A 90 3.03 -2.31 26.12
C GLU A 90 3.52 -3.02 27.39
N GLU A 91 3.80 -4.33 27.32
CA GLU A 91 4.28 -5.11 28.47
C GLU A 91 5.74 -4.78 28.82
N THR A 92 6.59 -4.56 27.80
CA THR A 92 8.02 -4.27 28.01
C THR A 92 8.36 -2.79 27.95
N GLY A 93 7.43 -1.94 27.52
CA GLY A 93 7.63 -0.50 27.30
C GLY A 93 8.49 -0.15 26.06
N LYS A 94 8.93 -1.14 25.27
CA LYS A 94 9.77 -0.90 24.08
C LYS A 94 8.95 -0.36 22.91
N THR A 95 9.43 0.71 22.27
CA THR A 95 8.72 1.42 21.20
C THR A 95 8.80 0.76 19.81
N TRP A 96 9.86 0.00 19.53
CA TRP A 96 10.13 -0.66 18.25
C TRP A 96 10.35 -2.16 18.44
N ASP A 97 9.28 -2.90 18.72
CA ASP A 97 9.44 -4.24 19.30
C ASP A 97 8.54 -5.32 18.67
N LEU A 98 7.36 -4.97 18.21
CA LEU A 98 6.43 -5.95 17.64
C LEU A 98 6.20 -5.69 16.16
N SER A 99 6.11 -6.78 15.39
CA SER A 99 5.70 -6.74 13.99
C SER A 99 4.17 -6.78 13.85
N VAL A 100 3.70 -6.52 12.63
CA VAL A 100 2.26 -6.62 12.29
C VAL A 100 1.71 -8.02 12.58
N ILE A 101 2.53 -9.06 12.37
CA ILE A 101 2.17 -10.45 12.67
C ILE A 101 2.01 -10.63 14.18
N GLN A 102 2.96 -10.15 14.98
CA GLN A 102 2.95 -10.33 16.44
C GLN A 102 1.78 -9.59 17.09
N LYS A 103 1.36 -8.46 16.53
CA LYS A 103 0.15 -7.74 16.97
C LYS A 103 -1.16 -8.31 16.42
N ASN A 104 -1.09 -9.31 15.53
CA ASN A 104 -2.24 -9.85 14.79
C ASN A 104 -3.05 -8.74 14.10
N HIS A 105 -2.33 -7.80 13.48
CA HIS A 105 -2.89 -6.64 12.79
C HIS A 105 -3.05 -6.89 11.30
N GLU A 106 -3.71 -5.98 10.59
CA GLU A 106 -4.05 -6.14 9.17
C GLU A 106 -3.08 -5.40 8.24
N ILE A 107 -3.14 -5.73 6.95
CA ILE A 107 -2.32 -5.12 5.91
C ILE A 107 -3.21 -4.74 4.73
N LEU A 108 -3.06 -3.51 4.25
CA LEU A 108 -3.69 -3.04 3.02
C LEU A 108 -2.61 -2.75 1.98
N LEU A 109 -2.56 -3.57 0.94
CA LEU A 109 -1.64 -3.42 -0.19
C LEU A 109 -2.31 -2.54 -1.26
N VAL A 110 -1.58 -1.55 -1.78
CA VAL A 110 -2.05 -0.69 -2.88
C VAL A 110 -0.95 -0.55 -3.92
N SER A 111 -1.24 -0.87 -5.17
CA SER A 111 -0.30 -0.71 -6.28
C SER A 111 -0.02 0.77 -6.55
N GLN A 112 1.25 1.18 -6.55
CA GLN A 112 1.70 2.57 -6.70
C GLN A 112 2.91 2.67 -7.63
N PHE A 113 2.67 2.71 -8.95
CA PHE A 113 3.75 2.78 -9.96
C PHE A 113 4.62 4.05 -9.85
N THR A 114 4.08 5.13 -9.27
CA THR A 114 4.79 6.40 -9.13
C THR A 114 6.01 6.33 -8.21
N LEU A 115 6.11 5.28 -7.37
CA LEU A 115 7.33 5.02 -6.57
C LEU A 115 8.55 4.65 -7.43
N CYS A 116 8.32 4.23 -8.68
CA CYS A 116 9.35 4.00 -9.67
C CYS A 116 9.57 5.23 -10.57
N GLY A 117 9.02 6.38 -10.20
CA GLY A 117 9.23 7.64 -10.91
C GLY A 117 10.62 8.23 -10.69
N ILE A 118 11.15 8.85 -11.74
CA ILE A 118 12.28 9.79 -11.66
C ILE A 118 11.82 11.17 -12.09
N LEU A 119 12.58 12.21 -11.74
CA LEU A 119 12.31 13.57 -12.18
C LEU A 119 13.28 13.97 -13.29
N LYS A 120 12.75 14.36 -14.45
CA LYS A 120 13.49 15.03 -15.52
C LYS A 120 13.22 16.54 -15.38
N GLY A 121 14.09 17.22 -14.63
CA GLY A 121 13.79 18.56 -14.11
C GLY A 121 12.66 18.48 -13.08
N ASN A 122 11.52 19.13 -13.35
CA ASN A 122 10.31 19.06 -12.50
C ASN A 122 9.25 18.09 -13.04
N LYS A 123 9.48 17.48 -14.21
CA LYS A 123 8.52 16.58 -14.84
C LYS A 123 8.78 15.15 -14.37
N PRO A 124 7.77 14.46 -13.81
CA PRO A 124 7.91 13.05 -13.48
C PRO A 124 7.94 12.19 -14.74
N ASP A 125 8.78 11.17 -14.71
CA ASP A 125 8.96 10.17 -15.74
C ASP A 125 8.94 8.78 -15.08
N PHE A 126 8.13 7.87 -15.62
CA PHE A 126 7.83 6.57 -15.03
C PHE A 126 8.31 5.39 -15.89
N HIS A 127 9.26 5.61 -16.80
CA HIS A 127 9.76 4.56 -17.70
C HIS A 127 10.39 3.35 -16.98
N LEU A 128 10.77 3.50 -15.70
CA LEU A 128 11.30 2.42 -14.87
C LEU A 128 10.22 1.54 -14.24
N ALA A 129 8.97 1.98 -14.24
CA ALA A 129 7.86 1.19 -13.72
C ALA A 129 7.57 0.00 -14.63
N MET A 130 7.21 -1.13 -14.03
CA MET A 130 6.78 -2.31 -14.77
C MET A 130 5.55 -2.00 -15.64
N PRO A 131 5.52 -2.36 -16.93
CA PRO A 131 4.38 -2.13 -17.81
C PRO A 131 3.09 -2.78 -17.29
N PRO A 132 1.90 -2.18 -17.49
CA PRO A 132 0.63 -2.67 -16.91
C PRO A 132 0.32 -4.16 -17.15
N ASP A 133 0.59 -4.66 -18.36
CA ASP A 133 0.32 -6.05 -18.74
C ASP A 133 1.15 -7.07 -17.93
N LYS A 134 2.37 -6.70 -17.55
CA LYS A 134 3.23 -7.51 -16.67
C LYS A 134 2.93 -7.22 -15.19
N ALA A 135 2.68 -5.95 -14.86
CA ALA A 135 2.49 -5.49 -13.50
C ALA A 135 1.21 -6.05 -12.86
N LYS A 136 0.12 -6.19 -13.61
CA LYS A 136 -1.15 -6.73 -13.09
C LYS A 136 -1.02 -8.17 -12.56
N PRO A 137 -0.54 -9.16 -13.34
CA PRO A 137 -0.35 -10.52 -12.82
C PRO A 137 0.75 -10.57 -11.76
N PHE A 138 1.81 -9.77 -11.88
CA PHE A 138 2.89 -9.76 -10.90
C PHE A 138 2.42 -9.21 -9.54
N TYR A 139 1.65 -8.11 -9.53
CA TYR A 139 1.05 -7.56 -8.32
C TYR A 139 0.10 -8.56 -7.65
N ALA A 140 -0.75 -9.26 -8.42
CA ALA A 140 -1.62 -10.29 -7.89
C ALA A 140 -0.82 -11.42 -7.21
N ALA A 141 0.31 -11.83 -7.81
CA ALA A 141 1.22 -12.80 -7.19
C ALA A 141 1.85 -12.27 -5.89
N VAL A 142 2.21 -10.98 -5.82
CA VAL A 142 2.69 -10.34 -4.59
C VAL A 142 1.62 -10.38 -3.49
N VAL A 143 0.38 -9.98 -3.78
CA VAL A 143 -0.73 -10.03 -2.81
C VAL A 143 -0.94 -11.45 -2.29
N GLU A 144 -0.94 -12.44 -3.19
CA GLU A 144 -1.09 -13.84 -2.80
C GLU A 144 0.07 -14.35 -1.93
N LYS A 145 1.29 -13.88 -2.20
CA LYS A 145 2.46 -14.18 -1.38
C LYS A 145 2.28 -13.68 0.06
N PHE A 146 1.80 -12.45 0.25
CA PHE A 146 1.47 -11.93 1.59
C PHE A 146 0.37 -12.76 2.28
N ARG A 147 -0.69 -13.12 1.55
CA ARG A 147 -1.79 -13.95 2.08
C ARG A 147 -1.31 -15.33 2.55
N LYS A 148 -0.42 -15.97 1.79
CA LYS A 148 0.17 -17.27 2.12
C LYS A 148 1.15 -17.21 3.29
N THR A 149 1.98 -16.17 3.37
CA THR A 149 3.00 -16.06 4.42
C THR A 149 2.41 -15.63 5.77
N TYR A 150 1.34 -14.83 5.78
CA TYR A 150 0.74 -14.32 7.02
C TYR A 150 -0.62 -14.96 7.33
N LYS A 151 -1.71 -14.33 6.91
CA LYS A 151 -3.08 -14.81 7.04
C LYS A 151 -3.89 -14.25 5.89
N HIS A 152 -4.63 -15.11 5.18
CA HIS A 152 -5.41 -14.72 4.01
C HIS A 152 -6.35 -13.54 4.32
N ASP A 153 -7.10 -13.62 5.42
CA ASP A 153 -8.13 -12.63 5.74
C ASP A 153 -7.57 -11.32 6.29
N ALA A 154 -6.35 -11.30 6.81
CA ALA A 154 -5.70 -10.10 7.33
C ALA A 154 -5.03 -9.26 6.23
N VAL A 155 -4.95 -9.77 4.99
CA VAL A 155 -4.32 -9.08 3.86
C VAL A 155 -5.38 -8.65 2.86
N LYS A 156 -5.62 -7.35 2.82
CA LYS A 156 -6.53 -6.67 1.89
C LYS A 156 -5.73 -5.99 0.78
N ASP A 157 -6.39 -5.78 -0.35
CA ASP A 157 -5.84 -5.06 -1.49
C ASP A 157 -6.82 -4.03 -2.06
N GLY A 158 -6.30 -3.11 -2.87
CA GLY A 158 -7.10 -2.23 -3.72
C GLY A 158 -7.46 -2.89 -5.06
N ILE A 159 -8.01 -2.11 -5.98
CA ILE A 159 -8.23 -2.54 -7.38
C ILE A 159 -7.04 -2.08 -8.23
N PHE A 160 -6.21 -3.01 -8.67
CA PHE A 160 -5.10 -2.71 -9.59
C PHE A 160 -5.64 -2.00 -10.84
N GLY A 161 -5.05 -0.87 -11.21
CA GLY A 161 -5.44 -0.17 -12.44
C GLY A 161 -6.73 0.65 -12.32
N ALA A 162 -7.37 0.73 -11.14
CA ALA A 162 -8.43 1.70 -10.88
C ALA A 162 -7.94 3.02 -10.24
N MET A 163 -8.61 4.12 -10.55
CA MET A 163 -8.46 5.37 -9.79
C MET A 163 -9.09 5.16 -8.41
N MET A 164 -8.26 5.25 -7.37
CA MET A 164 -8.64 4.95 -6.00
C MET A 164 -8.44 6.16 -5.11
N LYS A 165 -9.36 6.35 -4.18
CA LYS A 165 -9.18 7.19 -2.99
C LYS A 165 -8.73 6.30 -1.85
N VAL A 166 -7.55 6.56 -1.31
CA VAL A 166 -7.03 5.88 -0.13
C VAL A 166 -7.25 6.80 1.07
N ASN A 167 -8.10 6.37 2.00
CA ASN A 167 -8.31 7.05 3.27
C ASN A 167 -7.47 6.34 4.33
N LEU A 168 -6.79 7.10 5.18
CA LEU A 168 -6.00 6.52 6.27
C LEU A 168 -5.99 7.41 7.50
N VAL A 169 -5.90 6.77 8.66
CA VAL A 169 -5.64 7.39 9.95
C VAL A 169 -4.27 6.89 10.42
N ASN A 170 -3.26 7.74 10.31
CA ASN A 170 -1.91 7.40 10.74
C ASN A 170 -1.86 7.17 12.26
N ASP A 171 -1.13 6.15 12.67
CA ASP A 171 -0.74 5.92 14.05
C ASP A 171 0.76 6.25 14.17
N GLY A 172 1.10 7.41 14.74
CA GLY A 172 2.47 7.89 14.88
C GLY A 172 2.62 9.39 14.53
N PRO A 173 2.92 9.75 13.26
CA PRO A 173 3.03 8.88 12.08
C PRO A 173 4.38 8.15 11.99
N VAL A 174 4.34 6.88 11.55
CA VAL A 174 5.53 6.08 11.21
C VAL A 174 5.49 5.75 9.73
N THR A 175 6.56 6.05 8.99
CA THR A 175 6.69 5.75 7.56
C THR A 175 8.07 5.17 7.28
N MET A 176 8.10 4.03 6.59
CA MET A 176 9.33 3.34 6.21
C MET A 176 9.37 3.14 4.70
N GLU A 177 10.52 3.40 4.10
CA GLU A 177 10.83 3.02 2.73
C GLU A 177 11.59 1.70 2.71
N VAL A 178 11.19 0.80 1.82
CA VAL A 178 11.88 -0.48 1.59
C VAL A 178 12.14 -0.60 0.10
N ASP A 179 13.41 -0.78 -0.28
CA ASP A 179 13.82 -1.05 -1.65
C ASP A 179 14.54 -2.40 -1.69
N SER A 180 14.05 -3.34 -2.50
CA SER A 180 14.64 -4.67 -2.62
C SER A 180 16.04 -4.67 -3.25
N THR A 181 16.46 -3.58 -3.88
CA THR A 181 17.84 -3.39 -4.37
C THR A 181 18.81 -3.03 -3.25
N GLN A 182 18.32 -2.41 -2.17
CA GLN A 182 19.11 -2.00 -1.00
C GLN A 182 19.07 -3.08 0.09
N LYS A 183 19.47 -4.31 -0.26
CA LYS A 183 19.51 -5.41 0.70
C LYS A 183 20.59 -5.14 1.75
N THR A 184 20.18 -4.63 2.90
CA THR A 184 21.04 -4.56 4.09
C THR A 184 21.38 -5.98 4.54
N LYS A 185 22.68 -6.22 4.79
CA LYS A 185 23.20 -7.47 5.38
C LYS A 185 22.60 -7.71 6.76
#